data_AF-F7XPE9-F1
#
_entry.id   AF-F7XPE9-F1
#
_cell.length_a   1.000
_cell.length_b   1.000
_cell.length_c   1.000
_cell.angle_alpha   90.00
_cell.angle_beta   90.00
_cell.angle_gamma   90.00
#
_symmetry.space_group_name_H-M   'P 1'
#
loop_
_entity.id
_entity.type
_entity.pdbx_description
1 polymer ?
#
loop_
_entity_poly.entity_id
_entity_poly.type
_entity_poly.pdbx_seq_one_letter_code
_entity_poly.pdbx_strand_id
1 'polypeptide(L)'
;MFGMTEFPAFGPGIILVGIFFWLMIIIGIILFFFWLLRKIGFNSNRSLEDDSSDNLSPVEIARIRYENGEISKEEFEIIKNNLD
;
A
#
# COMPACT_ATOMS: atom_id res chain seq x y z
N MET A 1 45.62 23.37 -5.04
CA MET A 1 45.81 22.30 -6.04
C MET A 1 44.66 21.33 -5.84
N PHE A 2 43.68 21.31 -6.76
CA PHE A 2 42.50 20.44 -6.66
C PHE A 2 42.97 18.99 -6.83
N GLY A 3 42.75 18.15 -5.81
CA GLY A 3 42.97 16.73 -5.89
C GLY A 3 42.03 16.17 -6.95
N MET A 4 42.60 15.86 -8.12
CA MET A 4 41.92 15.06 -9.13
C MET A 4 41.67 13.71 -8.47
N THR A 5 40.45 13.54 -7.96
CA THR A 5 39.96 12.25 -7.48
C THR A 5 40.25 11.26 -8.58
N GLU A 6 41.17 10.36 -8.32
CA GLU A 6 41.54 9.26 -9.21
C GLU A 6 40.30 8.39 -9.34
N PHE A 7 39.43 8.74 -10.30
CA PHE A 7 38.35 7.87 -10.70
C PHE A 7 39.04 6.64 -11.26
N PRO A 8 38.94 5.47 -10.59
CA PRO A 8 39.52 4.26 -11.13
C PRO A 8 38.94 4.08 -12.53
N ALA A 9 39.82 4.03 -13.53
CA ALA A 9 39.48 3.91 -14.94
C ALA A 9 38.92 2.51 -15.22
N PHE A 10 37.77 2.20 -14.62
CA PHE A 10 36.96 1.07 -15.02
C PHE A 10 36.45 1.38 -16.42
N GLY A 11 36.86 0.57 -17.39
CA GLY A 11 36.50 0.77 -18.79
C GLY A 11 34.97 0.90 -18.95
N PRO A 12 34.50 1.56 -20.01
CA PRO A 12 33.08 1.89 -20.19
C PRO A 12 32.14 0.67 -20.12
N GLY A 13 32.63 -0.52 -20.46
CA GLY A 13 31.89 -1.77 -20.32
C GLY A 13 31.59 -2.18 -18.87
N ILE A 14 32.53 -1.96 -17.94
CA ILE A 14 32.34 -2.30 -16.52
C ILE A 14 31.32 -1.35 -15.87
N ILE A 15 31.35 -0.08 -16.25
CA ILE A 15 30.39 0.92 -15.79
C ILE A 15 28.97 0.54 -16.23
N LEU A 16 28.81 0.12 -17.49
CA LEU A 16 27.50 -0.22 -18.05
C LEU A 16 26.90 -1.48 -17.40
N VAL A 17 27.71 -2.51 -17.16
CA VAL A 17 27.29 -3.73 -16.43
C VAL A 17 26.95 -3.40 -14.97
N GLY A 18 27.76 -2.56 -14.32
CA GLY A 18 27.50 -2.11 -12.95
C GLY A 18 26.18 -1.38 -12.81
N ILE A 19 25.89 -0.43 -13.73
CA ILE A 19 24.63 0.32 -13.73
C ILE A 19 23.43 -0.62 -13.93
N PHE A 20 23.51 -1.56 -14.89
CA PHE A 20 22.43 -2.51 -15.13
C PHE A 20 22.15 -3.40 -13.91
N PHE A 21 23.21 -3.90 -13.26
CA PHE A 21 23.09 -4.71 -12.06
C PHE A 21 22.43 -3.95 -10.89
N TRP A 22 22.87 -2.71 -10.66
CA TRP A 22 22.26 -1.84 -9.64
C TRP A 22 20.80 -1.52 -9.95
N LEU A 23 20.46 -1.27 -11.22
CA LEU A 23 19.09 -1.02 -11.64
C LEU A 23 18.19 -2.24 -11.37
N MET A 24 18.67 -3.44 -11.66
CA MET A 24 17.96 -4.69 -11.42
C MET A 24 17.73 -4.94 -9.92
N ILE A 25 18.72 -4.62 -9.08
CA ILE A 25 18.57 -4.67 -7.61
C ILE A 25 17.47 -3.72 -7.14
N ILE A 26 17.48 -2.47 -7.61
CA ILE A 26 16.49 -1.46 -7.22
C ILE A 26 15.07 -1.90 -7.61
N ILE A 27 14.90 -2.40 -8.84
CA ILE A 27 13.61 -2.93 -9.31
C ILE A 27 13.16 -4.10 -8.44
N GLY A 28 14.06 -5.04 -8.12
CA GLY A 28 13.77 -6.16 -7.23
C GLY A 28 13.32 -5.72 -5.85
N ILE A 29 13.98 -4.70 -5.27
CA ILE A 29 13.61 -4.12 -3.98
C ILE A 29 12.21 -3.48 -4.06
N ILE A 30 11.92 -2.69 -5.09
CA ILE A 30 10.61 -2.04 -5.25
C ILE A 30 9.50 -3.09 -5.35
N LEU A 31 9.67 -4.11 -6.19
CA LEU A 31 8.72 -5.21 -6.33
C LEU A 31 8.56 -6.00 -5.04
N PHE A 32 9.67 -6.24 -4.32
CA PHE A 32 9.65 -6.94 -3.04
C PHE A 32 8.86 -6.15 -1.99
N PHE A 33 9.10 -4.84 -1.86
CA PHE A 33 8.32 -3.99 -0.96
C PHE A 33 6.86 -3.88 -1.39
N PHE A 34 6.56 -3.76 -2.68
CA PHE A 34 5.17 -3.76 -3.16
C PHE A 34 4.44 -5.07 -2.83
N TRP A 35 5.11 -6.21 -3.05
CA TRP A 35 4.56 -7.53 -2.70
C TRP A 35 4.42 -7.70 -1.19
N LEU A 36 5.40 -7.22 -0.42
CA LEU A 36 5.40 -7.31 1.03
C LEU A 36 4.32 -6.41 1.65
N LEU A 37 4.12 -5.20 1.12
CA LEU A 37 3.02 -4.31 1.50
C LEU A 37 1.66 -4.88 1.09
N ARG A 38 1.54 -5.59 -0.05
CA ARG A 38 0.33 -6.33 -0.41
C ARG A 38 0.07 -7.52 0.51
N LYS A 39 1.12 -8.13 1.06
CA LYS A 39 1.03 -9.33 1.93
C LYS A 39 0.81 -8.99 3.40
N ILE A 40 1.43 -7.91 3.88
CA ILE A 40 1.35 -7.41 5.26
C ILE A 40 0.22 -6.39 5.41
N GLY A 41 -0.12 -5.70 4.32
CA GLY A 41 -1.12 -4.65 4.33
C GLY A 41 -2.49 -5.09 3.84
N PHE A 42 -3.40 -5.18 4.81
CA PHE A 42 -4.78 -4.71 4.70
C PHE A 42 -5.83 -5.67 4.10
N ASN A 43 -6.05 -6.77 4.82
CA ASN A 43 -7.39 -7.26 5.15
C ASN A 43 -8.06 -6.34 6.22
N SER A 44 -7.95 -5.02 6.07
CA SER A 44 -8.49 -4.05 7.03
C SER A 44 -8.93 -2.77 6.34
N ASN A 45 -10.13 -2.76 5.76
CA ASN A 45 -10.85 -1.51 5.47
C ASN A 45 -10.12 -0.48 4.59
N ARG A 46 -9.84 -0.83 3.33
CA ARG A 46 -10.06 0.14 2.26
C ARG A 46 -11.04 -0.44 1.25
N SER A 47 -12.29 -0.48 1.69
CA SER A 47 -13.47 -0.21 0.87
C SER A 47 -13.31 1.18 0.27
N LEU A 48 -12.49 1.31 -0.75
CA LEU A 48 -12.63 2.36 -1.74
C LEU A 48 -12.30 1.73 -3.08
N GLU A 49 -13.37 1.26 -3.70
CA GLU A 49 -13.65 1.51 -5.11
C GLU A 49 -12.99 0.54 -6.08
N ASP A 50 -13.46 -0.71 -6.07
CA ASP A 50 -13.97 -1.35 -7.29
C ASP A 50 -14.77 -2.60 -6.91
N ASP A 51 -15.94 -2.75 -7.52
CA ASP A 51 -16.76 -3.97 -7.59
C ASP A 51 -17.62 -4.41 -6.37
N SER A 52 -18.94 -4.43 -6.60
CA SER A 52 -20.02 -5.03 -5.80
C SER A 52 -20.61 -4.21 -4.63
N SER A 53 -21.60 -3.41 -4.95
CA SER A 53 -22.64 -2.88 -4.05
C SER A 53 -23.49 -3.95 -3.33
N ASP A 54 -23.16 -5.24 -3.45
CA ASP A 54 -23.99 -6.35 -3.00
C ASP A 54 -23.47 -7.05 -1.72
N ASN A 55 -22.29 -6.69 -1.21
CA ASN A 55 -21.63 -7.43 -0.11
C ASN A 55 -21.22 -6.58 1.11
N LEU A 56 -21.75 -5.37 1.29
CA LEU A 56 -21.51 -4.62 2.52
C LEU A 56 -22.35 -5.22 3.65
N SER A 57 -21.69 -5.72 4.70
CA SER A 57 -22.37 -6.17 5.91
C SER A 57 -23.23 -5.02 6.46
N PRO A 58 -24.47 -5.27 6.92
CA PRO A 58 -25.34 -4.20 7.39
C PRO A 58 -24.73 -3.40 8.57
N VAL A 59 -23.80 -3.98 9.33
CA VAL A 59 -23.00 -3.29 10.36
C VAL A 59 -22.06 -2.23 9.76
N GLU A 60 -21.49 -2.49 8.58
CA GLU A 60 -20.56 -1.59 7.91
C GLU A 60 -21.29 -0.38 7.30
N ILE A 61 -22.50 -0.60 6.77
CA ILE A 61 -23.40 0.47 6.34
C ILE A 61 -23.77 1.36 7.53
N ALA A 62 -24.11 0.76 8.69
CA ALA A 62 -24.42 1.51 9.89
C ALA A 62 -23.22 2.34 10.39
N ARG A 63 -22.00 1.80 10.32
CA ARG A 63 -20.78 2.54 10.71
C ARG A 63 -20.58 3.79 9.85
N ILE A 64 -20.72 3.66 8.54
CA ILE A 64 -20.56 4.80 7.60
C ILE A 64 -21.59 5.91 7.93
N ARG A 65 -22.85 5.53 8.18
CA ARG A 65 -23.89 6.50 8.54
C ARG A 65 -23.67 7.17 9.89
N TYR A 66 -23.10 6.44 10.84
CA TYR A 66 -22.73 7.01 12.14
C TYR A 66 -21.60 8.04 12.00
N GLU A 67 -20.57 7.74 11.19
CA GLU A 67 -19.48 8.67 10.89
C GLU A 67 -19.96 9.92 10.14
N ASN A 68 -20.95 9.76 9.26
CA ASN A 68 -21.62 10.87 8.58
C ASN A 68 -22.57 11.67 9.49
N GLY A 69 -22.87 11.17 10.70
CA GLY A 69 -23.83 11.78 11.63
C GLY A 69 -25.30 11.62 11.20
N GLU A 70 -25.59 10.71 10.26
CA GLU A 70 -26.95 10.40 9.82
C GLU A 70 -27.72 9.55 10.83
N ILE A 71 -27.01 8.79 11.67
CA ILE A 71 -27.59 8.00 12.76
C ILE A 71 -26.90 8.32 14.10
N SER A 72 -27.65 8.18 15.18
CA SER A 72 -27.10 8.36 16.53
C SER A 72 -26.30 7.13 16.98
N LYS A 73 -25.53 7.28 18.06
CA LYS A 73 -24.77 6.17 18.65
C LYS A 73 -25.69 5.04 19.12
N GLU A 74 -26.87 5.40 19.62
CA GLU A 74 -27.87 4.45 20.10
C GLU A 74 -28.42 3.60 18.94
N GLU A 75 -28.70 4.22 17.80
CA GLU A 75 -29.17 3.52 16.59
C GLU A 75 -28.11 2.59 16.02
N PHE A 76 -26.84 3.00 16.04
CA PHE A 76 -25.72 2.15 15.64
C PHE A 76 -25.59 0.90 16.53
N GLU A 77 -25.67 1.06 17.85
CA GLU A 77 -25.58 -0.06 18.81
C GLU A 77 -26.75 -1.06 18.63
N ILE A 78 -27.95 -0.57 18.35
CA ILE A 78 -29.12 -1.44 18.08
C ILE A 78 -28.86 -2.28 16.82
N ILE A 79 -28.41 -1.67 15.73
CA ILE A 79 -28.15 -2.38 14.48
C ILE A 79 -27.06 -3.44 14.68
N LYS A 80 -25.96 -3.05 15.34
CA LYS A 80 -24.86 -3.96 15.66
C LYS A 80 -25.32 -5.18 16.47
N ASN A 81 -26.12 -4.97 17.52
CA ASN A 81 -26.61 -6.05 18.39
C ASN A 81 -27.68 -6.95 17.74
N ASN A 82 -28.34 -6.50 16.67
CA ASN A 82 -29.33 -7.31 15.93
C ASN A 82 -28.69 -8.20 14.85
N LEU A 83 -27.43 -7.96 14.51
CA LEU A 83 -26.71 -8.63 13.42
C LEU A 83 -25.65 -9.62 13.91
N ASP A 84 -25.42 -9.70 15.23
CA ASP A 84 -24.69 -10.78 15.93
C ASP A 84 -25.62 -11.98 16.21
#